data_AF-A0A9P7G341-F1
#
_entry.id   AF-A0A9P7G341-F1
#
_cell.length_a   1.000
_cell.length_b   1.000
_cell.length_c   1.000
_cell.angle_alpha   90.00
_cell.angle_beta   90.00
_cell.angle_gamma   90.00
#
_symmetry.space_group_name_H-M   'P 1'
#
loop_
_entity.id
_entity.type
_entity.pdbx_description
1 polymer ?
#
loop_
_entity_poly.entity_id
_entity_poly.type
_entity_poly.pdbx_seq_one_letter_code
_entity_poly.pdbx_strand_id
1 'polypeptide(L)'
;MSDPLPLRARFAASRDTIARSEAITQEHTTEGATLDSTFFQLAQLPKMESSTCPQFPPSQVTVVNLDAFTAARNIMRENSDARGKTSVLNLASDIYRAGDWINSLTKTQEEALCYSSTLYATLKEEWYPWANTGDGSDAGIYSPGIVIFKDDLDHACVDLQVSDRRVVSIITVAAPRHPWLTEDELEFEDPSVLEDLRKKILLVYRMAVHHGQHYLVLGTLSNIFPFATEG
;
A
#
# COMPACT_ATOMS: atom_id res chain seq x y z
N MET A 1 -16.08 -4.20 -21.99
CA MET A 1 -16.29 -4.91 -20.71
C MET A 1 -17.13 -4.01 -19.83
N SER A 2 -18.23 -4.52 -19.26
CA SER A 2 -19.00 -3.76 -18.27
C SER A 2 -18.13 -3.49 -17.04
N ASP A 3 -18.23 -2.30 -16.45
CA ASP A 3 -17.60 -2.00 -15.17
C ASP A 3 -18.01 -3.07 -14.14
N PRO A 4 -17.08 -3.89 -13.61
CA PRO A 4 -17.42 -4.99 -12.70
C PRO A 4 -18.08 -4.49 -11.41
N LEU A 5 -17.88 -3.23 -11.03
CA LEU A 5 -18.52 -2.63 -9.86
C LEU A 5 -18.94 -1.18 -10.14
N PRO A 6 -20.20 -0.93 -10.55
CA PRO A 6 -20.67 0.40 -10.89
C PRO A 6 -20.62 1.34 -9.68
N LEU A 7 -20.61 2.65 -9.92
CA LEU A 7 -20.43 3.69 -8.88
C LEU A 7 -21.34 3.50 -7.66
N ARG A 8 -22.61 3.15 -7.87
CA ARG A 8 -23.57 2.89 -6.77
C ARG A 8 -23.14 1.71 -5.90
N ALA A 9 -22.61 0.65 -6.51
CA ALA A 9 -22.14 -0.53 -5.79
C ALA A 9 -20.82 -0.22 -5.07
N ARG A 10 -19.92 0.57 -5.67
CA ARG A 10 -18.73 1.11 -5.02
C ARG A 10 -19.09 1.94 -3.78
N PHE A 11 -20.03 2.87 -3.88
CA PHE A 11 -20.50 3.65 -2.74
C PHE A 11 -21.06 2.78 -1.60
N ALA A 12 -21.81 1.72 -1.94
CA ALA A 12 -22.29 0.77 -0.94
C ALA A 12 -21.14 -0.01 -0.30
N ALA A 13 -20.18 -0.47 -1.10
CA ALA A 13 -19.01 -1.22 -0.64
C ALA A 13 -18.12 -0.38 0.28
N SER A 14 -17.86 0.89 -0.03
CA SER A 14 -17.04 1.77 0.81
C SER A 14 -17.68 2.01 2.17
N ARG A 15 -18.98 2.33 2.21
CA ARG A 15 -19.73 2.51 3.47
C ARG A 15 -19.76 1.25 4.32
N ASP A 16 -20.01 0.10 3.68
CA ASP A 16 -20.00 -1.19 4.37
C ASP A 16 -18.61 -1.50 4.96
N THR A 17 -17.54 -1.25 4.19
CA THR A 17 -16.17 -1.48 4.65
C THR A 17 -15.82 -0.64 5.87
N ILE A 18 -16.14 0.66 5.83
CA ILE A 18 -15.90 1.57 6.96
C ILE A 18 -16.71 1.13 8.19
N ALA A 19 -18.00 0.84 8.02
CA ALA A 19 -18.88 0.47 9.11
C ALA A 19 -18.47 -0.83 9.83
N ARG A 20 -17.82 -1.76 9.11
CA ARG A 20 -17.42 -3.07 9.63
C ARG A 20 -15.97 -3.15 10.10
N SER A 21 -15.14 -2.16 9.79
CA SER A 21 -13.69 -2.25 10.00
C SER A 21 -13.32 -2.57 11.45
N GLU A 22 -13.95 -1.92 12.43
CA GLU A 22 -13.68 -2.16 13.85
C GLU A 22 -14.04 -3.60 14.27
N ALA A 23 -15.23 -4.08 13.92
CA ALA A 23 -15.67 -5.43 14.25
C ALA A 23 -14.79 -6.50 13.57
N ILE A 24 -14.46 -6.30 12.30
CA ILE A 24 -13.57 -7.21 11.54
C ILE A 24 -12.17 -7.25 12.15
N THR A 25 -11.63 -6.10 12.58
CA THR A 25 -10.35 -6.07 13.30
C THR A 25 -10.43 -6.85 14.61
N GLN A 26 -11.50 -6.67 15.40
CA GLN A 26 -11.70 -7.40 16.66
C GLN A 26 -11.69 -8.93 16.48
N GLU A 27 -12.32 -9.42 15.40
CA GLU A 27 -12.34 -10.85 15.03
C GLU A 27 -10.94 -11.45 14.81
N HIS A 28 -9.95 -10.64 14.42
CA HIS A 28 -8.60 -11.11 14.02
C HIS A 28 -7.49 -10.60 14.96
N THR A 29 -7.83 -10.10 16.14
CA THR A 29 -6.85 -9.60 17.13
C THR A 29 -5.81 -10.65 17.52
N THR A 30 -6.19 -11.92 17.59
CA THR A 30 -5.26 -13.04 17.87
C THR A 30 -4.23 -13.27 16.76
N GLU A 31 -4.49 -12.77 15.55
CA GLU A 31 -3.58 -12.79 14.40
C GLU A 31 -2.77 -11.49 14.26
N GLY A 32 -2.91 -10.56 15.22
CA GLY A 32 -2.21 -9.28 15.23
C GLY A 32 -2.95 -8.14 14.53
N ALA A 33 -4.24 -8.31 14.22
CA ALA A 33 -5.02 -7.23 13.63
C ALA A 33 -5.16 -6.05 14.60
N THR A 34 -4.98 -4.83 14.09
CA THR A 34 -5.12 -3.58 14.84
C THR A 34 -5.51 -2.44 13.89
N LEU A 35 -6.10 -1.39 14.44
CA LEU A 35 -6.32 -0.12 13.74
C LEU A 35 -5.23 0.93 14.04
N ASP A 36 -4.14 0.49 14.68
CA ASP A 36 -2.97 1.33 14.92
C ASP A 36 -2.15 1.56 13.65
N SER A 37 -1.40 2.64 13.68
CA SER A 37 -0.53 3.05 12.59
C SER A 37 0.42 4.15 13.07
N THR A 38 1.59 4.19 12.45
CA THR A 38 2.68 5.09 12.83
C THR A 38 3.21 5.83 11.61
N PHE A 39 3.40 7.13 11.73
CA PHE A 39 4.04 7.96 10.71
C PHE A 39 5.56 7.97 10.93
N PHE A 40 6.31 7.71 9.87
CA PHE A 40 7.76 7.65 9.87
C PHE A 40 8.35 8.61 8.84
N GLN A 41 9.49 9.20 9.19
CA GLN A 41 10.47 9.76 8.26
C GLN A 41 11.67 8.81 8.16
N LEU A 42 12.34 8.81 7.01
CA LEU A 42 13.48 7.92 6.75
C LEU A 42 14.58 8.05 7.80
N ALA A 43 14.83 9.25 8.32
CA ALA A 43 15.83 9.50 9.35
C ALA A 43 15.56 8.73 10.67
N GLN A 44 14.30 8.38 10.95
CA GLN A 44 13.91 7.59 12.12
C GLN A 44 14.16 6.08 11.93
N LEU A 45 14.45 5.65 10.70
CA LEU A 45 14.65 4.25 10.34
C LEU A 45 16.07 4.07 9.79
N PRO A 46 17.09 4.04 10.66
CA PRO A 46 18.48 3.99 10.25
C PRO A 46 18.81 2.70 9.49
N LYS A 47 19.97 2.70 8.84
CA LYS A 47 20.46 1.50 8.17
C LYS A 47 20.64 0.35 9.17
N MET A 48 20.09 -0.81 8.84
CA MET A 48 20.33 -2.02 9.61
C MET A 48 21.80 -2.39 9.53
N GLU A 49 22.37 -2.68 10.70
CA GLU A 49 23.72 -3.18 10.83
C GLU A 49 23.82 -4.60 10.27
N SER A 50 24.90 -4.88 9.54
CA SER A 50 25.11 -6.18 8.89
C SER A 50 25.08 -7.35 9.88
N SER A 51 25.47 -7.13 11.14
CA SER A 51 25.44 -8.12 12.23
C SER A 51 24.02 -8.51 12.65
N THR A 52 23.03 -7.65 12.39
CA THR A 52 21.62 -7.87 12.71
C THR A 52 20.80 -8.30 11.50
N CYS A 53 21.42 -8.32 10.31
CA CYS A 53 20.74 -8.76 9.10
C CYS A 53 20.52 -10.28 9.19
N PRO A 54 19.27 -10.77 9.20
CA PRO A 54 19.02 -12.18 9.03
C PRO A 54 19.68 -12.60 7.72
N GLN A 55 20.55 -13.62 7.78
CA GLN A 55 21.33 -14.11 6.64
C GLN A 55 20.43 -14.87 5.67
N PHE A 56 19.41 -14.21 5.15
CA PHE A 56 18.47 -14.78 4.20
C PHE A 56 19.18 -15.15 2.89
N PRO A 57 18.70 -16.20 2.21
CA PRO A 57 19.12 -16.43 0.83
C PRO A 57 18.77 -15.23 -0.05
N PRO A 58 19.37 -15.11 -1.24
CA PRO A 58 18.98 -14.09 -2.21
C PRO A 58 17.47 -14.06 -2.41
N SER A 59 16.89 -12.85 -2.42
CA SER A 59 15.45 -12.66 -2.56
C SER A 59 14.95 -13.22 -3.89
N GLN A 60 13.90 -14.04 -3.83
CA GLN A 60 13.16 -14.43 -5.03
C GLN A 60 12.26 -13.27 -5.47
N VAL A 61 12.42 -12.84 -6.72
CA VAL A 61 11.60 -11.77 -7.30
C VAL A 61 10.75 -12.36 -8.41
N THR A 62 9.44 -12.13 -8.34
CA THR A 62 8.49 -12.53 -9.38
C THR A 62 7.63 -11.34 -9.77
N VAL A 63 7.26 -11.27 -11.05
CA VAL A 63 6.35 -10.26 -11.59
C VAL A 63 5.07 -10.95 -11.97
N VAL A 64 3.96 -10.50 -11.39
CA VAL A 64 2.63 -11.08 -11.58
C VAL A 64 1.64 -9.97 -11.95
N ASN A 65 0.65 -10.31 -12.77
CA ASN A 65 -0.46 -9.41 -13.08
C ASN A 65 -1.65 -9.75 -12.17
N LEU A 66 -1.61 -9.26 -10.94
CA LEU A 66 -2.62 -9.52 -9.90
C LEU A 66 -2.88 -8.27 -9.08
N ASP A 67 -4.07 -8.18 -8.49
CA ASP A 67 -4.33 -7.25 -7.40
C ASP A 67 -3.36 -7.51 -6.22
N ALA A 68 -3.00 -6.44 -5.51
CA ALA A 68 -1.99 -6.50 -4.45
C ALA A 68 -2.41 -7.40 -3.26
N PHE A 69 -3.68 -7.38 -2.86
CA PHE A 69 -4.18 -8.26 -1.81
C PHE A 69 -4.45 -9.67 -2.30
N THR A 70 -4.80 -9.85 -3.56
CA THR A 70 -4.81 -11.18 -4.18
C THR A 70 -3.41 -11.79 -4.20
N ALA A 71 -2.37 -11.04 -4.56
CA ALA A 71 -0.99 -11.49 -4.48
C ALA A 71 -0.55 -11.81 -3.04
N ALA A 72 -0.86 -10.96 -2.06
CA ALA A 72 -0.53 -11.19 -0.65
C ALA A 72 -1.19 -12.49 -0.12
N ARG A 73 -2.48 -12.69 -0.42
CA ARG A 73 -3.18 -13.92 -0.03
C ARG A 73 -2.58 -15.17 -0.68
N ASN A 74 -2.15 -15.10 -1.94
CA ASN A 74 -1.47 -16.20 -2.64
C ASN A 74 -0.14 -16.56 -1.95
N ILE A 75 0.71 -15.56 -1.67
CA ILE A 75 1.98 -15.75 -0.95
C ILE A 75 1.75 -16.50 0.38
N MET A 76 0.75 -16.10 1.16
CA MET A 76 0.43 -16.70 2.46
C MET A 76 -0.28 -18.06 2.36
N ARG A 77 -0.83 -18.42 1.20
CA ARG A 77 -1.36 -19.76 0.92
C ARG A 77 -0.24 -20.73 0.56
N GLU A 78 0.76 -20.26 -0.18
CA GLU A 78 1.90 -21.05 -0.64
C GLU A 78 2.99 -21.18 0.44
N ASN A 79 3.14 -20.18 1.31
CA ASN A 79 4.20 -20.10 2.31
C ASN A 79 3.59 -19.85 3.70
N SER A 80 3.62 -20.86 4.57
CA SER A 80 2.99 -20.77 5.89
C SER A 80 3.71 -19.78 6.83
N ASP A 81 5.01 -19.57 6.66
CA ASP A 81 5.83 -18.64 7.42
C ASP A 81 5.67 -17.17 6.99
N ALA A 82 4.97 -16.92 5.87
CA ALA A 82 4.63 -15.57 5.41
C ALA A 82 3.53 -14.89 6.25
N ARG A 83 2.78 -15.68 7.05
CA ARG A 83 1.78 -15.16 7.98
C ARG A 83 2.44 -14.28 9.05
N GLY A 84 1.93 -13.05 9.20
CA GLY A 84 2.51 -12.03 10.10
C GLY A 84 3.81 -11.39 9.60
N LYS A 85 4.30 -11.76 8.41
CA LYS A 85 5.56 -11.27 7.83
C LYS A 85 5.43 -10.75 6.40
N THR A 86 4.19 -10.53 5.95
CA THR A 86 3.86 -10.01 4.62
C THR A 86 3.44 -8.55 4.72
N SER A 87 4.12 -7.69 3.97
CA SER A 87 3.70 -6.30 3.76
C SER A 87 3.22 -6.06 2.34
N VAL A 88 2.25 -5.16 2.20
CA VAL A 88 1.80 -4.63 0.92
C VAL A 88 2.12 -3.14 0.85
N LEU A 89 2.69 -2.69 -0.26
CA LEU A 89 2.89 -1.28 -0.55
C LEU A 89 1.56 -0.63 -0.94
N ASN A 90 1.12 0.40 -0.23
CA ASN A 90 0.07 1.32 -0.65
C ASN A 90 0.71 2.51 -1.40
N LEU A 91 0.32 2.68 -2.66
CA LEU A 91 0.76 3.77 -3.55
C LEU A 91 -0.05 5.02 -3.25
N ALA A 92 0.36 5.71 -2.19
CA ALA A 92 -0.47 6.69 -1.52
C ALA A 92 -0.56 8.04 -2.24
N SER A 93 -1.68 8.73 -2.03
CA SER A 93 -1.72 10.19 -2.12
C SER A 93 -0.90 10.82 -0.98
N ASP A 94 -0.14 11.87 -1.27
CA ASP A 94 0.47 12.74 -0.24
C ASP A 94 -0.49 13.81 0.28
N ILE A 95 -1.61 14.04 -0.42
CA ILE A 95 -2.49 15.19 -0.18
C ILE A 95 -3.69 14.80 0.66
N TYR A 96 -4.35 13.71 0.29
CA TYR A 96 -5.62 13.29 0.89
C TYR A 96 -5.53 11.88 1.41
N ARG A 97 -6.11 11.65 2.58
CA ARG A 97 -6.28 10.29 3.09
C ARG A 97 -6.97 9.41 2.06
N ALA A 98 -6.34 8.27 1.75
CA ALA A 98 -6.84 7.30 0.79
C ALA A 98 -7.18 7.92 -0.58
N GLY A 99 -6.50 8.98 -1.01
CA GLY A 99 -6.80 9.65 -2.27
C GLY A 99 -8.22 10.23 -2.36
N ASP A 100 -8.81 10.62 -1.22
CA ASP A 100 -10.20 11.09 -1.11
C ASP A 100 -11.25 10.02 -1.49
N TRP A 101 -10.90 8.75 -1.28
CA TRP A 101 -11.68 7.56 -1.61
C TRP A 101 -13.20 7.64 -1.33
N ILE A 102 -13.59 8.19 -0.18
CA ILE A 102 -15.01 8.27 0.23
C ILE A 102 -15.84 9.07 -0.78
N ASN A 103 -15.24 10.10 -1.38
CA ASN A 103 -15.92 11.00 -2.31
C ASN A 103 -15.63 10.61 -3.76
N SER A 104 -14.39 10.25 -4.06
CA SER A 104 -13.92 9.97 -5.42
C SER A 104 -14.45 8.63 -5.95
N LEU A 105 -14.51 7.61 -5.07
CA LEU A 105 -14.89 6.24 -5.37
C LEU A 105 -14.21 5.69 -6.63
N THR A 106 -12.98 6.08 -6.92
CA THR A 106 -12.21 5.60 -8.09
C THR A 106 -11.76 4.14 -7.90
N LYS A 107 -10.78 3.72 -8.70
CA LYS A 107 -10.21 2.37 -8.71
C LYS A 107 -8.68 2.41 -8.75
N THR A 108 -8.09 3.47 -8.20
CA THR A 108 -6.65 3.50 -7.97
C THR A 108 -6.27 2.37 -7.02
N GLN A 109 -4.98 2.01 -7.00
CA GLN A 109 -4.50 0.95 -6.13
C GLN A 109 -4.78 1.25 -4.65
N GLU A 110 -4.50 2.47 -4.18
CA GLU A 110 -4.78 2.89 -2.81
C GLU A 110 -6.26 2.69 -2.43
N GLU A 111 -7.17 3.11 -3.31
CA GLU A 111 -8.60 2.99 -3.07
C GLU A 111 -9.06 1.52 -3.11
N ALA A 112 -8.51 0.70 -4.02
CA ALA A 112 -8.78 -0.73 -4.08
C ALA A 112 -8.42 -1.44 -2.77
N LEU A 113 -7.28 -1.07 -2.16
CA LEU A 113 -6.90 -1.54 -0.82
C LEU A 113 -7.92 -1.11 0.23
N CYS A 114 -8.40 0.13 0.17
CA CYS A 114 -9.39 0.65 1.11
C CYS A 114 -10.76 -0.02 0.96
N TYR A 115 -11.19 -0.38 -0.25
CA TYR A 115 -12.43 -1.13 -0.48
C TYR A 115 -12.44 -2.48 0.21
N SER A 116 -11.29 -3.16 0.23
CA SER A 116 -11.22 -4.59 0.54
C SER A 116 -10.64 -4.92 1.91
N SER A 117 -10.25 -3.90 2.68
CA SER A 117 -9.57 -4.07 3.96
C SER A 117 -9.92 -3.01 5.01
N THR A 118 -9.34 -3.17 6.21
CA THR A 118 -9.46 -2.21 7.31
C THR A 118 -8.49 -1.03 7.21
N LEU A 119 -7.73 -0.89 6.12
CA LEU A 119 -6.68 0.12 5.94
C LEU A 119 -7.17 1.55 6.15
N TYR A 120 -8.37 1.89 5.64
CA TYR A 120 -8.86 3.26 5.71
C TYR A 120 -8.93 3.82 7.14
N ALA A 121 -9.26 2.95 8.11
CA ALA A 121 -9.36 3.33 9.51
C ALA A 121 -7.99 3.61 10.16
N THR A 122 -6.89 3.13 9.57
CA THR A 122 -5.54 3.37 10.06
C THR A 122 -4.87 4.55 9.38
N LEU A 123 -5.36 5.02 8.23
CA LEU A 123 -4.90 6.28 7.66
C LEU A 123 -5.55 7.43 8.45
N LYS A 124 -4.75 8.21 9.17
CA LYS A 124 -5.25 9.31 10.01
C LYS A 124 -5.14 10.64 9.28
N GLU A 125 -6.18 11.48 9.38
CA GLU A 125 -6.24 12.76 8.67
C GLU A 125 -5.09 13.69 9.10
N GLU A 126 -4.64 13.65 10.35
CA GLU A 126 -3.56 14.52 10.85
C GLU A 126 -2.19 14.28 10.21
N TRP A 127 -2.03 13.20 9.43
CA TRP A 127 -0.79 12.94 8.70
C TRP A 127 -0.75 13.61 7.34
N TYR A 128 -1.88 14.10 6.84
CA TYR A 128 -2.01 14.68 5.53
C TYR A 128 -2.16 16.21 5.61
N PRO A 129 -1.63 16.97 4.64
CA PRO A 129 -0.70 16.51 3.61
C PRO A 129 0.73 16.36 4.16
N TRP A 130 1.57 15.58 3.50
CA TRP A 130 3.03 15.63 3.67
C TRP A 130 3.73 16.05 2.36
N ALA A 131 5.01 16.39 2.43
CA ALA A 131 5.74 16.86 1.26
C ALA A 131 5.82 15.75 0.19
N ASN A 132 5.50 16.08 -1.07
CA ASN A 132 5.62 15.11 -2.15
C ASN A 132 7.07 14.94 -2.63
N THR A 133 7.82 16.04 -2.72
CA THR A 133 9.24 16.15 -3.09
C THR A 133 9.96 17.08 -2.12
N GLY A 134 11.30 17.03 -2.09
CA GLY A 134 12.13 17.84 -1.21
C GLY A 134 12.11 17.39 0.25
N ASP A 135 12.44 18.32 1.16
CA ASP A 135 12.57 18.04 2.58
C ASP A 135 11.26 17.54 3.20
N GLY A 136 11.33 16.42 3.92
CA GLY A 136 10.18 15.77 4.54
C GLY A 136 9.36 14.89 3.60
N SER A 137 9.77 14.74 2.32
CA SER A 137 9.08 13.87 1.36
C SER A 137 9.41 12.39 1.50
N ASP A 138 10.50 12.09 2.19
CA ASP A 138 10.92 10.76 2.61
C ASP A 138 10.15 10.28 3.85
N ALA A 139 8.82 10.43 3.78
CA ALA A 139 7.87 10.10 4.82
C ALA A 139 6.81 9.10 4.35
N GLY A 140 6.21 8.38 5.31
CA GLY A 140 5.20 7.37 5.05
C GLY A 140 4.58 6.80 6.33
N ILE A 141 3.56 5.98 6.15
CA ILE A 141 2.78 5.40 7.25
C ILE A 141 2.97 3.88 7.26
N TYR A 142 3.25 3.32 8.42
CA TYR A 142 3.23 1.88 8.65
C TYR A 142 1.96 1.49 9.43
N SER A 143 1.18 0.56 8.88
CA SER A 143 0.00 -0.02 9.52
C SER A 143 0.21 -1.52 9.75
N PRO A 144 0.44 -2.00 10.98
CA PRO A 144 0.94 -3.36 11.22
C PRO A 144 -0.07 -4.50 11.01
N GLY A 145 -1.37 -4.24 11.17
CA GLY A 145 -2.37 -5.30 11.36
C GLY A 145 -3.66 -5.11 10.56
N ILE A 146 -3.54 -4.90 9.26
CA ILE A 146 -4.68 -4.69 8.35
C ILE A 146 -5.31 -6.00 7.97
N VAL A 147 -6.63 -6.11 8.12
CA VAL A 147 -7.39 -7.30 7.73
C VAL A 147 -7.90 -7.15 6.30
N ILE A 148 -7.55 -8.08 5.42
CA ILE A 148 -8.14 -8.25 4.10
C ILE A 148 -9.40 -9.10 4.29
N PHE A 149 -10.59 -8.53 4.08
CA PHE A 149 -11.86 -9.22 4.37
C PHE A 149 -12.86 -9.25 3.21
N LYS A 150 -12.56 -8.55 2.12
CA LYS A 150 -13.28 -8.67 0.84
C LYS A 150 -12.30 -9.02 -0.27
N ASP A 151 -12.85 -9.54 -1.36
CA ASP A 151 -12.11 -9.73 -2.59
C ASP A 151 -11.78 -8.38 -3.24
N ASP A 152 -10.98 -8.41 -4.32
CA ASP A 152 -10.60 -7.20 -5.03
C ASP A 152 -11.78 -6.57 -5.82
N LEU A 153 -11.54 -5.38 -6.37
CA LEU A 153 -12.57 -4.61 -7.09
C LEU A 153 -13.08 -5.30 -8.36
N ASP A 154 -12.24 -6.09 -9.03
CA ASP A 154 -12.63 -6.80 -10.25
C ASP A 154 -13.48 -8.04 -9.92
N HIS A 155 -13.32 -8.57 -8.72
CA HIS A 155 -14.19 -9.57 -8.11
C HIS A 155 -15.28 -8.95 -7.24
N ALA A 156 -15.70 -7.71 -7.54
CA ALA A 156 -16.86 -7.04 -6.93
C ALA A 156 -16.83 -6.87 -5.40
N CYS A 157 -15.66 -6.93 -4.78
CA CYS A 157 -15.50 -6.82 -3.33
C CYS A 157 -16.40 -7.75 -2.52
N VAL A 158 -16.60 -9.00 -2.97
CA VAL A 158 -17.38 -9.99 -2.22
C VAL A 158 -16.68 -10.30 -0.90
N ASP A 159 -17.45 -10.51 0.16
CA ASP A 159 -16.91 -10.93 1.45
C ASP A 159 -16.13 -12.25 1.33
N LEU A 160 -14.92 -12.26 1.88
CA LEU A 160 -14.12 -13.47 2.00
C LEU A 160 -14.65 -14.34 3.13
N GLN A 161 -14.59 -15.66 2.91
CA GLN A 161 -14.72 -16.63 3.98
C GLN A 161 -13.66 -16.36 5.05
N VAL A 162 -13.98 -16.58 6.33
CA VAL A 162 -13.05 -16.33 7.44
C VAL A 162 -11.72 -17.05 7.23
N SER A 163 -11.73 -18.27 6.69
CA SER A 163 -10.53 -19.04 6.36
C SER A 163 -9.63 -18.43 5.28
N ASP A 164 -10.15 -17.51 4.47
CA ASP A 164 -9.45 -16.82 3.37
C ASP A 164 -9.05 -15.39 3.71
N ARG A 165 -9.56 -14.84 4.82
CA ARG A 165 -9.12 -13.55 5.36
C ARG A 165 -7.67 -13.63 5.82
N ARG A 166 -6.94 -12.53 5.67
CA ARG A 166 -5.52 -12.46 6.07
C ARG A 166 -5.24 -11.14 6.74
N VAL A 167 -4.38 -11.19 7.76
CA VAL A 167 -3.79 -10.01 8.39
C VAL A 167 -2.44 -9.74 7.73
N VAL A 168 -2.26 -8.53 7.21
CA VAL A 168 -1.02 -8.06 6.58
C VAL A 168 -0.61 -6.72 7.17
N SER A 169 0.66 -6.38 7.04
CA SER A 169 1.09 -5.00 7.27
C SER A 169 0.99 -4.19 5.97
N ILE A 170 0.76 -2.88 6.09
CA ILE A 170 0.72 -1.95 4.95
C ILE A 170 1.79 -0.89 5.13
N ILE A 171 2.55 -0.66 4.07
CA ILE A 171 3.54 0.41 3.96
C ILE A 171 2.98 1.44 2.99
N THR A 172 2.59 2.61 3.50
CA THR A 172 1.95 3.68 2.72
C THR A 172 2.98 4.76 2.41
N VAL A 173 3.31 4.94 1.13
CA VAL A 173 4.30 5.91 0.64
C VAL A 173 3.80 6.55 -0.65
N ALA A 174 3.91 7.87 -0.73
CA ALA A 174 3.58 8.61 -1.95
C ALA A 174 4.79 8.72 -2.88
N ALA A 175 4.61 8.32 -4.15
CA ALA A 175 5.58 8.56 -5.21
C ALA A 175 5.67 10.07 -5.55
N PRO A 176 6.78 10.54 -6.16
CA PRO A 176 6.80 11.86 -6.78
C PRO A 176 5.62 12.03 -7.74
N ARG A 177 4.91 13.14 -7.60
CA ARG A 177 3.63 13.42 -8.26
C ARG A 177 3.87 14.20 -9.54
N HIS A 178 3.49 13.59 -10.67
CA HIS A 178 3.62 14.16 -12.02
C HIS A 178 5.00 14.79 -12.28
N PRO A 179 6.11 14.07 -12.03
CA PRO A 179 7.42 14.62 -12.32
C PRO A 179 7.58 14.80 -13.84
N TRP A 180 8.18 15.91 -14.24
CA TRP A 180 8.55 16.12 -15.63
C TRP A 180 9.69 15.17 -16.02
N LEU A 181 9.63 14.68 -17.26
CA LEU A 181 10.64 13.82 -17.84
C LEU A 181 11.41 14.57 -18.93
N THR A 182 12.59 14.06 -19.24
CA THR A 182 13.33 14.46 -20.45
C THR A 182 12.52 14.15 -21.71
N GLU A 183 12.88 14.77 -22.84
CA GLU A 183 12.17 14.61 -24.12
C GLU A 183 12.13 13.14 -24.61
N ASP A 184 13.12 12.34 -24.23
CA ASP A 184 13.20 10.90 -24.53
C ASP A 184 12.48 10.00 -23.51
N GLU A 185 11.88 10.59 -22.46
CA GLU A 185 11.17 9.92 -21.36
C GLU A 185 12.02 8.91 -20.55
N LEU A 186 13.36 8.99 -20.65
CA LEU A 186 14.26 8.07 -19.97
C LEU A 186 14.69 8.54 -18.57
N GLU A 187 14.64 9.85 -18.32
CA GLU A 187 15.10 10.47 -17.07
C GLU A 187 14.09 11.49 -16.54
N PHE A 188 14.20 11.84 -15.26
CA PHE A 188 13.50 12.99 -14.71
C PHE A 188 14.18 14.28 -15.16
N GLU A 189 13.40 15.27 -15.58
CA GLU A 189 13.92 16.58 -15.96
C GLU A 189 14.64 17.28 -14.80
N ASP A 190 14.11 17.12 -13.57
CA ASP A 190 14.78 17.51 -12.34
C ASP A 190 15.47 16.28 -11.69
N PRO A 191 16.81 16.23 -11.64
CA PRO A 191 17.54 15.13 -11.03
C PRO A 191 17.25 14.91 -9.54
N SER A 192 16.78 15.92 -8.81
CA SER A 192 16.46 15.78 -7.38
C SER A 192 15.25 14.86 -7.14
N VAL A 193 14.35 14.77 -8.11
CA VAL A 193 13.20 13.84 -8.08
C VAL A 193 13.67 12.39 -8.03
N LEU A 194 14.76 12.06 -8.72
CA LEU A 194 15.35 10.72 -8.66
C LEU A 194 15.86 10.39 -7.25
N GLU A 195 16.47 11.38 -6.59
CA GLU A 195 16.95 11.22 -5.20
C GLU A 195 15.79 11.07 -4.22
N ASP A 196 14.71 11.84 -4.38
CA ASP A 196 13.50 11.69 -3.58
C ASP A 196 12.85 10.32 -3.79
N LEU A 197 12.76 9.84 -5.04
CA LEU A 197 12.28 8.51 -5.35
C LEU A 197 13.15 7.43 -4.69
N ARG A 198 14.48 7.55 -4.77
CA ARG A 198 15.43 6.64 -4.11
C ARG A 198 15.22 6.61 -2.59
N LYS A 199 15.07 7.77 -1.95
CA LYS A 199 14.79 7.87 -0.50
C LYS A 199 13.46 7.22 -0.14
N LYS A 200 12.40 7.43 -0.93
CA LYS A 200 11.08 6.82 -0.74
C LYS A 200 11.13 5.30 -0.90
N ILE A 201 11.87 4.78 -1.88
CA ILE A 201 12.11 3.33 -2.04
C ILE A 201 12.88 2.78 -0.82
N LEU A 202 13.93 3.49 -0.37
CA LEU A 202 14.66 3.10 0.85
C LEU A 202 13.72 3.09 2.07
N LEU A 203 12.84 4.08 2.21
CA LEU A 203 11.87 4.14 3.28
C LEU A 203 10.96 2.91 3.31
N VAL A 204 10.47 2.45 2.15
CA VAL A 204 9.66 1.22 2.04
C VAL A 204 10.41 0.03 2.62
N TYR A 205 11.64 -0.22 2.16
CA TYR A 205 12.44 -1.35 2.64
C TYR A 205 12.86 -1.19 4.11
N ARG A 206 13.08 0.04 4.58
CA ARG A 206 13.41 0.33 5.98
C ARG A 206 12.22 0.04 6.89
N MET A 207 11.02 0.48 6.53
CA MET A 207 9.81 0.14 7.27
C MET A 207 9.61 -1.37 7.33
N ALA A 208 9.74 -2.07 6.19
CA ALA A 208 9.63 -3.52 6.16
C ALA A 208 10.61 -4.20 7.12
N VAL A 209 11.90 -3.88 7.01
CA VAL A 209 12.93 -4.60 7.75
C VAL A 209 12.91 -4.30 9.25
N HIS A 210 12.63 -3.05 9.65
CA HIS A 210 12.51 -2.67 11.06
C HIS A 210 11.29 -3.29 11.74
N HIS A 211 10.28 -3.72 10.96
CA HIS A 211 9.10 -4.41 11.47
C HIS A 211 9.10 -5.91 11.16
N GLY A 212 10.25 -6.49 10.82
CA GLY A 212 10.41 -7.94 10.65
C GLY A 212 9.62 -8.54 9.47
N GLN A 213 9.39 -7.75 8.42
CA GLN A 213 8.63 -8.16 7.24
C GLN A 213 9.58 -8.77 6.21
N HIS A 214 9.25 -9.97 5.74
CA HIS A 214 10.13 -10.77 4.86
C HIS A 214 9.56 -10.92 3.46
N TYR A 215 8.23 -10.82 3.32
CA TYR A 215 7.52 -10.93 2.06
C TYR A 215 6.95 -9.56 1.72
N LEU A 216 7.21 -9.07 0.51
CA LEU A 216 6.77 -7.76 0.05
C LEU A 216 5.97 -7.89 -1.24
N VAL A 217 4.74 -7.36 -1.22
CA VAL A 217 3.98 -7.08 -2.43
C VAL A 217 4.21 -5.62 -2.79
N LEU A 218 4.97 -5.42 -3.85
CA LEU A 218 5.29 -4.10 -4.39
C LEU A 218 4.45 -3.84 -5.65
N GLY A 219 4.44 -2.58 -6.08
CA GLY A 219 3.81 -2.16 -7.33
C GLY A 219 4.71 -1.19 -8.08
N THR A 220 4.25 -0.72 -9.23
CA THR A 220 4.91 0.34 -9.98
C THR A 220 4.76 1.66 -9.23
N LEU A 221 5.78 2.05 -8.47
CA LEU A 221 5.86 3.34 -7.76
C LEU A 221 6.13 4.47 -8.77
N SER A 222 5.20 4.69 -9.69
CA SER A 222 5.28 5.69 -10.74
C SER A 222 3.91 6.33 -10.94
N ASN A 223 3.79 7.62 -10.64
CA ASN A 223 2.66 8.47 -11.04
C ASN A 223 2.97 9.21 -12.34
N ILE A 224 3.68 8.54 -13.25
CA ILE A 224 3.87 9.03 -14.63
C ILE A 224 2.57 8.68 -15.34
N PHE A 225 1.60 9.58 -15.27
CA PHE A 225 0.50 9.50 -16.22
C PHE A 225 1.12 9.69 -17.61
N PRO A 226 0.85 8.80 -18.58
CA PRO A 226 1.09 9.19 -19.96
C PRO A 226 0.26 10.46 -20.16
N PHE A 227 0.92 11.56 -20.54
CA PHE A 227 0.19 12.62 -21.20
C PHE A 227 -0.52 11.94 -22.36
N ALA A 228 -1.83 11.79 -22.26
CA ALA A 228 -2.63 11.43 -23.41
C ALA A 228 -2.37 12.53 -24.43
N THR A 229 -1.49 12.26 -25.37
CA THR A 229 -1.43 12.99 -26.62
C THR A 229 -2.70 12.60 -27.37
N GLU A 230 -3.79 13.30 -27.05
CA GLU A 230 -4.90 13.42 -27.98
C GLU A 230 -4.35 14.18 -29.21
N GLY A 231 -4.13 13.43 -30.28
CA GLY A 231 -3.86 13.88 -31.63
C GLY A 231 -4.67 13.04 -32.61
#